data_AF-A0A3A4K0N6-F1
#
_entry.id   AF-A0A3A4K0N6-F1
#
_cell.length_a   1.000
_cell.length_b   1.000
_cell.length_c   1.000
_cell.angle_alpha   90.00
_cell.angle_beta   90.00
_cell.angle_gamma   90.00
#
_symmetry.space_group_name_H-M   'P 1'
#
loop_
_entity.id
_entity.type
_entity.pdbx_description
1 polymer ?
#
loop_
_entity_poly.entity_id
_entity_poly.type
_entity_poly.pdbx_seq_one_letter_code
_entity_poly.pdbx_strand_id
1 'polypeptide(L)'
;MAIRKIVTIPHPILRQVMPEINFKQISLEGLKKIIDDLTETMFAADGVGIAANQVGLNLRVCVINAKTGPVVLINPKIQKFSWRKTIMEEGCLSVPGVFGTVKRARNVTIEAQDPKGEELNFKANGFFARIIQHEVDHLNGKLFTDKVIKYTQGEQPKNA
;
A
#
# COMPACT_ATOMS: atom_id res chain seq x y z
N MET A 1 -20.23 -6.36 -2.36
CA MET A 1 -18.87 -5.97 -2.78
C MET A 1 -18.24 -7.13 -3.52
N ALA A 2 -17.13 -6.91 -4.22
CA ALA A 2 -16.53 -7.89 -5.11
C ALA A 2 -15.02 -7.98 -4.95
N ILE A 3 -14.51 -9.22 -4.89
CA ILE A 3 -13.08 -9.51 -4.97
C ILE A 3 -12.57 -9.10 -6.35
N ARG A 4 -11.64 -8.16 -6.39
CA ARG A 4 -11.00 -7.70 -7.62
C ARG A 4 -9.80 -8.58 -7.96
N LYS A 5 -9.53 -8.69 -9.26
CA LYS A 5 -8.29 -9.31 -9.75
C LYS A 5 -7.10 -8.42 -9.37
N ILE A 6 -6.12 -8.99 -8.69
CA ILE A 6 -4.87 -8.30 -8.37
C ILE A 6 -4.02 -8.19 -9.64
N VAL A 7 -3.59 -6.97 -9.92
CA VAL A 7 -2.66 -6.62 -10.99
C VAL A 7 -1.25 -6.99 -10.55
N THR A 8 -0.58 -7.78 -11.39
CA THR A 8 0.81 -8.20 -11.19
C THR A 8 1.74 -7.51 -12.19
N ILE A 9 3.04 -7.51 -11.88
CA ILE A 9 4.07 -7.09 -12.84
C ILE A 9 3.99 -7.87 -14.17
N PRO A 10 4.41 -7.27 -15.30
CA PRO A 10 5.00 -5.93 -15.45
C PRO A 10 3.97 -4.82 -15.77
N HIS A 11 2.72 -4.93 -15.28
CA HIS A 11 1.67 -3.98 -15.65
C HIS A 11 2.03 -2.52 -15.26
N PRO A 12 1.93 -1.54 -16.19
CA PRO A 12 2.46 -0.19 -16.01
C PRO A 12 1.82 0.61 -14.87
N ILE A 13 0.57 0.31 -14.50
CA ILE A 13 -0.12 0.97 -13.38
C ILE A 13 0.63 0.85 -12.04
N LEU A 14 1.43 -0.22 -11.88
CA LEU A 14 2.24 -0.45 -10.68
C LEU A 14 3.44 0.51 -10.59
N ARG A 15 3.77 1.18 -11.69
CA ARG A 15 4.86 2.16 -11.83
C ARG A 15 4.39 3.60 -11.96
N GLN A 16 3.08 3.84 -11.91
CA GLN A 16 2.50 5.18 -11.97
C GLN A 16 2.36 5.80 -10.58
N VAL A 17 2.56 7.11 -10.49
CA VAL A 17 2.24 7.89 -9.29
C VAL A 17 0.73 8.15 -9.28
N MET A 18 0.05 7.69 -8.23
CA MET A 18 -1.40 7.82 -8.11
C MET A 18 -1.79 9.27 -7.78
N PRO A 19 -2.76 9.85 -8.51
CA PRO A 19 -3.20 11.23 -8.31
C PRO A 19 -3.94 11.39 -6.99
N GLU A 20 -3.78 12.55 -6.35
CA GLU A 20 -4.54 12.88 -5.14
C GLU A 20 -6.05 12.94 -5.44
N ILE A 21 -6.84 12.40 -4.51
CA ILE A 21 -8.29 12.46 -4.54
C ILE A 21 -8.76 13.81 -4.06
N ASN A 22 -9.57 14.47 -4.87
CA ASN A 22 -10.32 15.66 -4.45
C ASN A 22 -11.72 15.25 -3.97
N PHE A 23 -11.96 15.37 -2.65
CA PHE A 23 -13.24 15.01 -2.03
C PHE A 23 -14.44 15.81 -2.55
N LYS A 24 -14.22 16.97 -3.18
CA LYS A 24 -15.29 17.76 -3.82
C LYS A 24 -15.72 17.20 -5.18
N GLN A 25 -14.91 16.33 -5.78
CA GLN A 25 -15.09 15.81 -7.14
C GLN A 25 -15.37 14.31 -7.18
N ILE A 26 -15.35 13.62 -6.03
CA ILE A 26 -15.57 12.19 -5.93
C ILE A 26 -16.90 11.88 -5.23
N SER A 27 -17.61 10.86 -5.70
CA SER A 27 -18.77 10.33 -4.97
C SER A 27 -18.31 9.54 -3.75
N LEU A 28 -18.81 9.91 -2.56
CA LEU A 28 -18.52 9.20 -1.30
C LEU A 28 -19.03 7.75 -1.34
N GLU A 29 -20.17 7.50 -1.99
CA GLU A 29 -20.70 6.13 -2.15
C GLU A 29 -19.80 5.29 -3.06
N GLY A 30 -19.34 5.88 -4.17
CA GLY A 30 -18.38 5.23 -5.07
C GLY A 30 -17.05 4.93 -4.38
N LEU A 31 -16.54 5.89 -3.60
CA LEU A 31 -15.32 5.74 -2.81
C LEU A 31 -15.48 4.62 -1.76
N LYS A 32 -16.59 4.60 -1.03
CA LYS A 32 -16.90 3.54 -0.06
C LYS A 32 -16.89 2.16 -0.71
N LYS A 33 -17.57 2.00 -1.86
CA LYS A 33 -17.57 0.74 -2.60
C LYS A 33 -16.17 0.30 -3.01
N ILE A 34 -15.32 1.24 -3.44
CA ILE A 34 -13.93 0.95 -3.79
C ILE A 34 -13.14 0.46 -2.57
N ILE A 35 -13.30 1.12 -1.42
CA ILE A 35 -12.66 0.75 -0.16
C ILE A 35 -13.09 -0.65 0.28
N ASP A 36 -14.37 -0.95 0.19
CA ASP A 36 -14.90 -2.24 0.58
C ASP A 36 -14.37 -3.35 -0.34
N ASP A 37 -14.36 -3.14 -1.66
CA ASP A 37 -13.78 -4.08 -2.63
C ASP A 37 -12.26 -4.28 -2.41
N LEU A 38 -11.51 -3.22 -2.05
CA LEU A 38 -10.09 -3.32 -1.67
C LEU A 38 -9.91 -4.18 -0.42
N THR A 39 -10.76 -3.94 0.58
CA THR A 39 -10.73 -4.66 1.85
C THR A 39 -11.01 -6.15 1.65
N GLU A 40 -12.06 -6.49 0.89
CA GLU A 40 -12.38 -7.88 0.54
C GLU A 40 -11.26 -8.54 -0.28
N THR A 41 -10.69 -7.83 -1.26
CA THR A 41 -9.58 -8.34 -2.08
C THR A 41 -8.34 -8.61 -1.22
N MET A 42 -8.00 -7.70 -0.31
CA MET A 42 -6.88 -7.86 0.63
C MET A 42 -7.07 -9.11 1.49
N PHE A 43 -8.25 -9.29 2.09
CA PHE A 43 -8.53 -10.45 2.94
C PHE A 43 -8.57 -11.76 2.15
N ALA A 44 -9.18 -11.78 0.96
CA ALA A 44 -9.25 -12.97 0.12
C ALA A 44 -7.87 -13.43 -0.38
N ALA A 45 -6.88 -12.54 -0.41
CA ALA A 45 -5.50 -12.83 -0.78
C ALA A 45 -4.56 -13.02 0.43
N ASP A 46 -5.11 -13.15 1.65
CA ASP A 46 -4.34 -13.23 2.91
C ASP A 46 -3.33 -12.08 3.09
N GLY A 47 -3.65 -10.91 2.53
CA GLY A 47 -2.81 -9.72 2.55
C GLY A 47 -2.91 -8.94 3.87
N VAL A 48 -1.82 -8.24 4.21
CA VAL A 48 -1.79 -7.30 5.34
C VAL A 48 -1.99 -5.84 4.90
N GLY A 49 -1.97 -5.58 3.61
CA GLY A 49 -2.21 -4.29 2.98
C GLY A 49 -2.45 -4.44 1.48
N ILE A 50 -3.17 -3.47 0.90
CA ILE A 50 -3.33 -3.34 -0.55
C ILE A 50 -3.55 -1.87 -0.96
N ALA A 51 -2.98 -1.48 -2.09
CA ALA A 51 -3.17 -0.18 -2.72
C ALA A 51 -4.09 -0.25 -3.95
N ALA A 52 -4.79 0.84 -4.26
CA ALA A 52 -5.80 0.88 -5.33
C ALA A 52 -5.25 0.52 -6.72
N ASN A 53 -3.99 0.90 -7.03
CA ASN A 53 -3.37 0.52 -8.29
C ASN A 53 -3.14 -0.99 -8.43
N GLN A 54 -3.02 -1.73 -7.32
CA GLN A 54 -2.91 -3.19 -7.34
C GLN A 54 -4.21 -3.88 -7.74
N VAL A 55 -5.33 -3.16 -7.82
CA VAL A 55 -6.60 -3.67 -8.39
C VAL A 55 -7.02 -2.89 -9.64
N GLY A 56 -6.06 -2.21 -10.29
CA GLY A 56 -6.27 -1.52 -11.56
C GLY A 56 -6.92 -0.13 -11.44
N LEU A 57 -7.02 0.44 -10.23
CA LEU A 57 -7.64 1.74 -10.01
C LEU A 57 -6.60 2.85 -9.89
N ASN A 58 -6.78 3.91 -10.68
CA ASN A 58 -5.91 5.10 -10.67
C ASN A 58 -6.31 6.07 -9.54
N LEU A 59 -6.19 5.63 -8.29
CA LEU A 59 -6.62 6.37 -7.10
C LEU A 59 -5.57 6.29 -5.99
N ARG A 60 -5.41 7.37 -5.24
CA ARG A 60 -4.48 7.42 -4.11
C ARG A 60 -5.13 6.94 -2.81
N VAL A 61 -5.42 5.64 -2.75
CA VAL A 61 -6.04 4.96 -1.59
C VAL A 61 -5.31 3.67 -1.30
N CYS A 62 -5.08 3.38 -0.02
CA CYS A 62 -4.71 2.05 0.44
C CYS A 62 -5.50 1.62 1.66
N VAL A 63 -5.61 0.30 1.83
CA VAL A 63 -6.23 -0.35 2.98
C VAL A 63 -5.18 -1.22 3.66
N ILE A 64 -5.18 -1.22 4.98
CA ILE A 64 -4.20 -1.94 5.80
C ILE A 64 -4.94 -2.75 6.85
N ASN A 65 -4.62 -4.03 6.98
CA ASN A 65 -5.15 -4.88 8.04
C ASN A 65 -4.48 -4.51 9.38
N ALA A 66 -5.24 -3.96 10.32
CA ALA A 66 -4.79 -3.67 11.67
C ALA A 66 -5.58 -4.48 12.70
N LYS A 67 -5.05 -4.58 13.93
CA LYS A 67 -5.62 -5.42 15.00
C LYS A 67 -7.08 -5.08 15.34
N THR A 68 -7.48 -3.83 15.20
CA THR A 68 -8.83 -3.33 15.52
C THR A 68 -9.74 -3.26 14.31
N GLY A 69 -9.30 -3.78 13.16
CA GLY A 69 -9.99 -3.71 11.88
C GLY A 69 -9.18 -3.00 10.79
N PRO A 70 -9.69 -2.98 9.54
CA PRO A 70 -9.04 -2.32 8.43
C PRO A 70 -8.86 -0.82 8.67
N VAL A 71 -7.66 -0.32 8.41
CA VAL A 71 -7.34 1.11 8.37
C VAL A 71 -7.29 1.55 6.91
N VAL A 72 -8.06 2.57 6.58
CA VAL A 72 -8.09 3.17 5.23
C VAL A 72 -7.33 4.47 5.26
N LEU A 73 -6.40 4.64 4.33
CA LEU A 73 -5.64 5.88 4.16
C LEU A 73 -5.87 6.41 2.76
N ILE A 74 -6.42 7.61 2.68
CA ILE A 74 -6.63 8.35 1.43
C ILE A 74 -5.60 9.47 1.36
N ASN A 75 -5.04 9.70 0.18
CA ASN A 75 -3.97 10.66 -0.04
C ASN A 75 -2.77 10.54 0.93
N PRO A 76 -2.34 9.33 1.34
CA PRO A 76 -1.30 9.23 2.36
C PRO A 76 0.03 9.80 1.90
N LYS A 77 0.69 10.51 2.82
CA LYS A 77 2.02 11.07 2.68
C LYS A 77 2.83 10.87 3.96
N ILE A 78 4.00 10.27 3.82
CA ILE A 78 4.93 10.12 4.94
C ILE A 78 5.74 11.41 5.09
N GLN A 79 5.54 12.12 6.20
CA GLN A 79 6.20 13.39 6.49
C GLN A 79 7.57 13.20 7.10
N LYS A 80 7.73 12.16 7.95
CA LYS A 80 8.98 11.90 8.66
C LYS A 80 9.27 10.42 8.71
N PHE A 81 10.54 10.08 8.50
CA PHE A 81 11.07 8.74 8.69
C PHE A 81 12.05 8.75 9.86
N SER A 82 11.94 7.79 10.78
CA SER A 82 12.96 7.65 11.82
C SER A 82 14.32 7.27 11.23
N TRP A 83 15.39 7.72 11.90
CA TRP A 83 16.75 7.29 11.60
C TRP A 83 16.92 5.77 11.81
N ARG A 84 16.43 5.25 12.95
CA ARG A 84 16.45 3.80 13.22
C ARG A 84 15.67 3.05 12.15
N LYS A 85 16.31 2.04 11.57
CA LYS A 85 15.73 1.16 10.55
C LYS A 85 15.54 -0.26 11.08
N THR A 86 14.68 -1.02 10.45
CA THR A 86 14.56 -2.48 10.62
C THR A 86 14.75 -3.17 9.28
N ILE A 87 15.34 -4.35 9.29
CA ILE A 87 15.46 -5.23 8.12
C ILE A 87 14.53 -6.41 8.39
N MET A 88 13.58 -6.63 7.49
CA MET A 88 12.65 -7.75 7.55
C MET A 88 12.34 -8.18 6.12
N GLU A 89 11.91 -9.41 5.98
CA GLU A 89 11.38 -9.93 4.71
C GLU A 89 10.06 -9.25 4.35
N GLU A 90 9.90 -8.93 3.06
CA GLU A 90 8.66 -8.48 2.44
C GLU A 90 8.37 -9.36 1.22
N GLY A 91 7.08 -9.60 1.00
CA GLY A 91 6.53 -10.03 -0.28
C GLY A 91 5.52 -8.99 -0.76
N CYS A 92 4.93 -9.20 -1.94
CA CYS A 92 3.92 -8.32 -2.49
C CYS A 92 2.90 -9.11 -3.30
N LEU A 93 1.62 -8.80 -3.13
CA LEU A 93 0.53 -9.42 -3.89
C LEU A 93 0.67 -9.22 -5.41
N SER A 94 1.33 -8.14 -5.83
CA SER A 94 1.59 -7.82 -7.24
C SER A 94 2.89 -8.42 -7.80
N VAL A 95 3.68 -9.11 -6.98
CA VAL A 95 4.93 -9.79 -7.37
C VAL A 95 4.93 -11.21 -6.79
N PRO A 96 4.03 -12.09 -7.29
CA PRO A 96 3.79 -13.38 -6.68
C PRO A 96 5.05 -14.28 -6.70
N GLY A 97 5.27 -14.99 -5.60
CA GLY A 97 6.38 -15.95 -5.46
C GLY A 97 7.76 -15.33 -5.23
N VAL A 98 7.86 -14.00 -5.10
CA VAL A 98 9.12 -13.30 -4.84
C VAL A 98 9.09 -12.67 -3.44
N PHE A 99 10.13 -12.94 -2.67
CA PHE A 99 10.34 -12.41 -1.34
C PHE A 99 11.76 -11.90 -1.19
N GLY A 100 11.94 -10.85 -0.40
CA GLY A 100 13.25 -10.27 -0.17
C GLY A 100 13.31 -9.43 1.09
N THR A 101 14.51 -9.32 1.64
CA THR A 101 14.77 -8.49 2.81
C THR A 101 14.83 -7.01 2.40
N VAL A 102 14.00 -6.20 3.05
CA VAL A 102 13.89 -4.75 2.78
C VAL A 102 14.16 -3.97 4.07
N LYS A 103 14.94 -2.89 3.94
CA LYS A 103 15.20 -1.97 5.05
C LYS A 103 14.16 -0.84 5.07
N ARG A 104 13.43 -0.72 6.18
CA ARG A 104 12.37 0.29 6.39
C ARG A 104 12.67 1.14 7.61
N ALA A 105 12.13 2.36 7.66
CA ALA A 105 12.15 3.12 8.91
C ALA A 105 11.33 2.40 9.99
N ARG A 106 11.85 2.34 11.21
CA ARG A 106 11.13 1.70 12.33
C ARG A 106 9.84 2.45 12.64
N ASN A 107 9.88 3.78 12.56
CA ASN A 107 8.75 4.65 12.80
C ASN A 107 8.59 5.63 11.63
N VAL A 108 7.34 6.02 11.35
CA VAL A 108 7.00 7.06 10.40
C VAL A 108 5.91 7.97 10.97
N THR A 109 5.90 9.23 10.54
CA THR A 109 4.76 10.15 10.75
C THR A 109 4.03 10.32 9.43
N ILE A 110 2.73 10.12 9.44
CA ILE A 110 1.88 10.08 8.25
C ILE A 110 0.81 11.14 8.36
N GLU A 111 0.59 11.84 7.25
CA GLU A 111 -0.62 12.62 6.98
C GLU A 111 -1.43 11.88 5.92
N ALA A 112 -2.74 11.79 6.12
CA ALA A 112 -3.69 11.15 5.22
C ALA A 112 -5.10 11.70 5.50
N GLN A 113 -6.08 11.24 4.76
CA GLN A 113 -7.50 11.49 5.00
C GLN A 113 -8.21 10.17 5.25
N ASP A 114 -9.25 10.19 6.06
CA ASP A 114 -10.15 9.05 6.27
C ASP A 114 -11.22 8.96 5.14
N PRO A 115 -12.07 7.91 5.11
CA PRO A 115 -13.12 7.77 4.09
C PRO A 115 -14.16 8.92 4.05
N LYS A 116 -14.24 9.74 5.09
CA LYS A 116 -15.11 10.91 5.16
C LYS A 116 -14.40 12.19 4.69
N GLY A 117 -13.09 12.13 4.45
CA GLY A 117 -12.26 13.27 4.09
C GLY A 117 -11.67 14.00 5.30
N GLU A 118 -11.80 13.46 6.51
CA GLU A 118 -11.24 14.06 7.71
C GLU A 118 -9.74 13.81 7.77
N GLU A 119 -8.98 14.83 8.16
CA GLU A 119 -7.52 14.77 8.23
C GLU A 119 -7.05 13.82 9.35
N LEU A 120 -6.10 12.95 9.00
CA LEU A 120 -5.43 12.02 9.89
C LEU A 120 -3.95 12.40 9.97
N ASN A 121 -3.46 12.71 11.17
CA ASN A 121 -2.03 12.90 11.44
C ASN A 121 -1.59 12.02 12.61
N PHE A 122 -0.79 11.00 12.33
CA PHE A 122 -0.39 10.04 13.36
C PHE A 122 1.01 9.47 13.14
N LYS A 123 1.55 8.89 14.23
CA LYS A 123 2.81 8.14 14.21
C LYS A 123 2.51 6.66 14.15
N ALA A 124 3.10 5.96 13.17
CA ALA A 124 3.12 4.51 13.13
C ALA A 124 4.50 3.98 13.50
N ASN A 125 4.55 2.77 14.05
CA ASN A 125 5.79 2.11 14.44
C ASN A 125 5.77 0.61 14.07
N GLY A 126 6.95 0.00 14.14
CA GLY A 126 7.11 -1.45 14.00
C GLY A 126 6.59 -1.99 12.67
N PHE A 127 5.83 -3.08 12.73
CA PHE A 127 5.30 -3.74 11.55
C PHE A 127 4.25 -2.89 10.82
N PHE A 128 3.40 -2.16 11.55
CA PHE A 128 2.40 -1.28 10.95
C PHE A 128 3.06 -0.13 10.16
N ALA A 129 4.14 0.46 10.68
CA ALA A 129 4.93 1.43 9.92
C ALA A 129 5.52 0.85 8.63
N ARG A 130 5.91 -0.43 8.64
CA ARG A 130 6.44 -1.12 7.44
C ARG A 130 5.35 -1.29 6.39
N ILE A 131 4.17 -1.77 6.78
CA ILE A 131 3.05 -1.93 5.84
C ILE A 131 2.69 -0.57 5.22
N ILE A 132 2.55 0.49 6.01
CA ILE A 132 2.27 1.83 5.46
C ILE A 132 3.34 2.28 4.46
N GLN A 133 4.63 2.07 4.78
CA GLN A 133 5.71 2.40 3.84
C GLN A 133 5.63 1.59 2.54
N HIS A 134 5.16 0.35 2.59
CA HIS A 134 4.95 -0.50 1.42
C HIS A 134 3.77 -0.01 0.57
N GLU A 135 2.62 0.22 1.18
CA GLU A 135 1.43 0.68 0.45
C GLU A 135 1.61 2.10 -0.11
N VAL A 136 2.27 2.99 0.62
CA VAL A 136 2.60 4.34 0.11
C VAL A 136 3.61 4.28 -1.04
N ASP A 137 4.52 3.31 -1.07
CA ASP A 137 5.40 3.10 -2.22
C ASP A 137 4.59 2.71 -3.47
N HIS A 138 3.61 1.81 -3.34
CA HIS A 138 2.72 1.45 -4.45
C HIS A 138 2.03 2.67 -5.04
N LEU A 139 1.49 3.56 -4.20
CA LEU A 139 0.86 4.81 -4.63
C LEU A 139 1.84 5.81 -5.26
N ASN A 140 3.14 5.59 -5.13
CA ASN A 140 4.21 6.37 -5.75
C ASN A 140 4.90 5.62 -6.90
N GLY A 141 4.32 4.52 -7.41
CA GLY A 141 4.88 3.74 -8.51
C GLY A 141 6.13 2.93 -8.15
N LYS A 142 6.34 2.66 -6.86
CA LYS A 142 7.51 1.93 -6.34
C LYS A 142 7.08 0.57 -5.82
N LEU A 143 7.90 -0.43 -6.08
CA LEU A 143 7.73 -1.79 -5.60
C LEU A 143 8.79 -2.11 -4.55
N PHE A 144 8.53 -3.07 -3.68
CA PHE A 144 9.52 -3.48 -2.67
C PHE A 144 10.82 -3.99 -3.33
N THR A 145 10.74 -4.55 -4.54
CA THR A 145 11.88 -5.02 -5.36
C THR A 145 12.89 -3.92 -5.66
N ASP A 146 12.48 -2.65 -5.68
CA ASP A 146 13.39 -1.50 -5.84
C ASP A 146 14.28 -1.28 -4.60
N LYS A 147 13.93 -1.90 -3.48
CA LYS A 147 14.54 -1.70 -2.16
C LYS A 147 15.06 -3.00 -1.54
N VAL A 148 14.95 -4.12 -2.25
CA VAL A 148 15.45 -5.43 -1.78
C VAL A 148 16.96 -5.37 -1.65
N ILE A 149 17.46 -5.79 -0.50
CA ILE A 149 18.89 -5.95 -0.23
C ILE A 149 19.34 -7.36 -0.62
N LYS A 150 18.51 -8.34 -0.31
CA LYS A 150 18.74 -9.76 -0.61
C LYS A 150 17.41 -10.45 -0.83
N TYR A 151 17.24 -11.08 -1.99
CA TYR A 151 16.12 -11.99 -2.27
C TYR A 151 16.25 -13.25 -1.42
N THR A 152 15.14 -13.68 -0.84
CA THR A 152 15.06 -14.85 0.03
C THR A 152 14.25 -15.98 -0.60
N GLN A 153 13.36 -15.64 -1.54
CA GLN A 153 12.67 -16.59 -2.41
C GLN A 153 12.36 -15.91 -3.74
N GLY A 154 12.44 -16.69 -4.83
CA GLY A 154 12.32 -16.16 -6.18
C GLY A 154 13.56 -15.37 -6.63
N GLU A 155 13.58 -15.02 -7.91
CA GLU A 155 14.64 -14.20 -8.50
C GLU A 155 14.15 -12.75 -8.69
N GLN A 156 15.10 -11.83 -8.91
CA GLN A 156 14.78 -10.46 -9.28
C GLN A 156 13.90 -10.46 -10.54
N PRO A 157 12.70 -9.85 -10.50
CA PRO A 157 11.83 -9.87 -11.66
C PRO A 157 12.43 -9.05 -12.79
N LYS A 158 12.56 -9.70 -13.95
CA LYS A 158 12.92 -9.01 -15.20
C LYS A 158 11.73 -8.12 -15.57
N ASN A 159 11.93 -6.81 -15.59
CA ASN A 159 10.90 -5.78 -15.83
C ASN A 159 9.99 -5.45 -14.63
N ALA A 160 10.51 -5.58 -13.40
CA ALA A 160 9.83 -5.04 -12.21
C ALA A 160 9.56 -3.56 -12.40
#